data_AF-A0A9P6FPF0-F1
#
_entry.id   AF-A0A9P6FPF0-F1
#
_cell.length_a   1.000
_cell.length_b   1.000
_cell.length_c   1.000
_cell.angle_alpha   90.00
_cell.angle_beta   90.00
_cell.angle_gamma   90.00
#
_symmetry.space_group_name_H-M   'P 1'
#
loop_
_entity.id
_entity.type
_entity.pdbx_description
1 polymer ?
#
loop_
_entity_poly.entity_id
_entity_poly.type
_entity_poly.pdbx_seq_one_letter_code
_entity_poly.pdbx_strand_id
1 'polypeptide(L)'
;ISRSQLWQWAKHQAKTDKGQVITADYLLKVLDEEVAQLAKEMGEQRFKASKIPQAKKHLAGQITGKDYADFLTSLLYEDIVVLEDLKAKI
;
A
#
# COMPACT_ATOMS: atom_id res chain seq x y z
N ILE A 1 2.32 11.95 1.12
CA ILE A 1 3.31 12.14 2.21
C ILE A 1 3.66 10.80 2.86
N SER A 2 2.72 10.10 3.49
CA SER A 2 3.03 8.87 4.25
C SER A 2 3.81 7.81 3.45
N ARG A 3 3.33 7.41 2.26
CA ARG A 3 4.05 6.44 1.41
C ARG A 3 5.46 6.91 1.01
N SER A 4 5.60 8.20 0.72
CA SER A 4 6.86 8.82 0.27
C SER A 4 7.91 8.76 1.38
N GLN A 5 7.49 9.02 2.62
CA GLN A 5 8.37 8.98 3.78
C GLN A 5 8.85 7.54 4.06
N LEU A 6 7.93 6.57 4.06
CA LEU A 6 8.30 5.15 4.23
C LEU A 6 9.26 4.68 3.13
N TRP A 7 8.99 5.04 1.88
CA TRP A 7 9.87 4.74 0.75
C TRP A 7 11.27 5.34 0.94
N GLN A 8 11.37 6.62 1.33
CA GLN A 8 12.65 7.29 1.57
C GLN A 8 13.41 6.63 2.72
N TRP A 9 12.73 6.26 3.79
CA TRP A 9 13.36 5.56 4.91
C TRP A 9 13.94 4.21 4.52
N ALA A 10 13.21 3.41 3.73
CA ALA A 10 13.73 2.16 3.20
C ALA A 10 14.91 2.37 2.23
N LYS A 11 14.80 3.36 1.33
CA LYS A 11 15.84 3.69 0.35
C LYS A 11 17.16 4.11 1.01
N HIS A 12 17.06 4.96 2.03
CA HIS A 12 18.20 5.57 2.69
C HIS A 12 18.57 4.90 4.02
N GLN A 13 17.94 3.76 4.33
CA GLN A 13 18.19 2.98 5.55
C GLN A 13 18.12 3.84 6.82
N ALA A 14 17.08 4.69 6.90
CA ALA A 14 16.81 5.49 8.08
C ALA A 14 16.64 4.59 9.32
N LYS A 15 16.88 5.15 10.50
CA LYS A 15 16.77 4.42 11.76
C LYS A 15 15.60 4.94 12.58
N THR A 16 14.91 4.05 13.27
CA THR A 16 13.95 4.45 14.29
C THR A 16 14.67 5.09 15.48
N ASP A 17 13.91 5.68 16.40
CA ASP A 17 14.39 6.17 17.70
C ASP A 17 15.15 5.11 18.51
N LYS A 18 14.78 3.84 18.34
CA LYS A 18 15.44 2.67 18.95
C LYS A 18 16.63 2.13 18.16
N GLY A 19 17.04 2.81 17.09
CA GLY A 19 18.18 2.43 16.25
C GLY A 19 17.91 1.31 15.23
N GLN A 20 16.66 0.82 15.13
CA GLN A 20 16.29 -0.20 14.15
C GLN A 20 16.37 0.39 12.74
N VAL A 21 17.13 -0.25 11.85
CA VAL A 21 17.18 0.14 10.43
C VAL A 21 15.86 -0.20 9.76
N ILE A 22 15.30 0.78 9.05
CA ILE A 22 14.08 0.64 8.26
C ILE A 22 14.45 0.05 6.90
N THR A 23 14.08 -1.21 6.68
CA THR A 23 14.27 -1.93 5.41
C THR A 23 12.92 -2.19 4.73
N ALA A 24 12.96 -2.62 3.47
CA ALA A 24 11.76 -3.06 2.76
C ALA A 24 11.03 -4.18 3.54
N ASP A 25 11.77 -5.21 3.97
CA ASP A 25 11.19 -6.34 4.70
C ASP A 25 10.58 -5.92 6.03
N TYR A 26 11.22 -4.97 6.74
CA TYR A 26 10.68 -4.41 7.97
C TYR A 26 9.35 -3.70 7.73
N LEU A 27 9.26 -2.86 6.69
CA LEU A 27 8.02 -2.16 6.35
C LEU A 27 6.91 -3.09 5.87
N LEU A 28 7.24 -4.12 5.08
CA LEU A 28 6.26 -5.12 4.64
C LEU A 28 5.71 -5.92 5.81
N LYS A 29 6.56 -6.28 6.77
CA LYS A 29 6.14 -6.93 8.01
C LYS A 29 5.18 -6.03 8.81
N VAL A 30 5.54 -4.77 9.03
CA VAL A 30 4.66 -3.82 9.75
C VAL A 30 3.33 -3.65 9.01
N LEU A 31 3.35 -3.54 7.68
CA LEU A 31 2.13 -3.46 6.88
C LEU A 31 1.22 -4.70 7.06
N ASP A 32 1.81 -5.90 7.12
CA ASP A 32 1.06 -7.13 7.39
C ASP A 32 0.41 -7.12 8.79
N GLU A 33 1.15 -6.67 9.81
CA GLU A 33 0.68 -6.57 11.19
C GLU A 33 -0.49 -5.59 11.34
N GLU A 34 -0.37 -4.38 10.77
CA GLU A 34 -1.41 -3.35 10.81
C GLU A 34 -2.68 -3.81 10.08
N VAL A 35 -2.54 -4.45 8.92
CA VAL A 35 -3.70 -4.97 8.18
C VAL A 35 -4.37 -6.12 8.93
N ALA A 36 -3.60 -6.99 9.59
CA ALA A 36 -4.16 -8.05 10.42
C ALA A 36 -4.90 -7.49 11.64
N GLN A 37 -4.42 -6.40 12.24
CA GLN A 37 -5.12 -5.72 13.32
C GLN A 37 -6.43 -5.10 12.83
N LEU A 38 -6.43 -4.38 11.71
CA LEU A 38 -7.64 -3.85 11.09
C LEU A 38 -8.68 -4.95 10.79
N ALA A 39 -8.23 -6.11 10.30
CA ALA A 39 -9.11 -7.25 10.04
C ALA A 39 -9.80 -7.75 11.32
N LYS A 40 -9.08 -7.79 12.45
CA LYS A 40 -9.65 -8.16 13.75
C LYS A 40 -10.66 -7.14 14.24
N GLU A 41 -10.34 -5.84 14.14
CA GLU A 41 -11.22 -4.75 14.60
C GLU A 41 -12.51 -4.63 13.78
N MET A 42 -12.44 -4.89 12.47
CA MET A 42 -13.60 -4.79 11.58
C MET A 42 -14.48 -6.05 11.57
N GLY A 43 -13.92 -7.20 11.96
CA GLY A 43 -14.53 -8.52 11.76
C GLY A 43 -14.37 -9.04 10.32
N GLU A 44 -14.30 -10.36 10.19
CA GLU A 44 -13.92 -11.04 8.95
C GLU A 44 -14.80 -10.68 7.74
N GLN A 45 -16.12 -10.65 7.93
CA GLN A 45 -17.06 -10.37 6.83
C GLN A 45 -16.87 -8.97 6.27
N ARG A 46 -16.76 -7.95 7.14
CA ARG A 46 -16.57 -6.55 6.73
C ARG A 46 -15.19 -6.34 6.11
N PHE A 47 -14.16 -6.99 6.66
CA PHE A 47 -12.81 -6.92 6.10
C PHE A 47 -12.75 -7.50 4.68
N LYS A 48 -13.31 -8.71 4.47
CA LYS A 48 -13.35 -9.36 3.15
C LYS A 48 -14.14 -8.56 2.11
N ALA A 49 -15.20 -7.87 2.52
CA ALA A 49 -15.98 -7.00 1.65
C ALA A 49 -15.32 -5.63 1.39
N SER A 50 -14.26 -5.27 2.11
CA SER A 50 -13.57 -3.99 1.97
C SER A 50 -12.51 -3.99 0.86
N LYS A 51 -12.05 -2.79 0.47
CA LYS A 51 -10.90 -2.62 -0.44
C LYS A 51 -9.53 -2.68 0.25
N ILE A 52 -9.47 -3.00 1.55
CA ILE A 52 -8.19 -3.03 2.30
C ILE A 52 -7.20 -4.05 1.72
N PRO A 53 -7.59 -5.29 1.36
CA PRO A 53 -6.65 -6.24 0.75
C PRO A 53 -6.01 -5.71 -0.54
N GLN A 54 -6.79 -5.00 -1.36
CA GLN A 54 -6.30 -4.38 -2.58
C GLN A 54 -5.38 -3.19 -2.26
N ALA A 55 -5.80 -2.31 -1.34
CA ALA A 55 -4.98 -1.17 -0.92
C ALA A 55 -3.61 -1.59 -0.36
N LYS A 56 -3.58 -2.68 0.44
CA LYS A 56 -2.35 -3.31 0.92
C LYS A 56 -1.41 -3.68 -0.22
N LYS A 57 -1.94 -4.32 -1.27
CA LYS A 57 -1.15 -4.73 -2.44
C LYS A 57 -0.46 -3.54 -3.12
N HIS A 58 -1.17 -2.43 -3.34
CA HIS A 58 -0.56 -1.23 -3.93
C HIS A 58 0.45 -0.58 -2.99
N LEU A 59 0.11 -0.43 -1.71
CA LEU A 59 0.99 0.21 -0.74
C LEU A 59 2.30 -0.56 -0.57
N ALA A 60 2.24 -1.90 -0.54
CA ALA A 60 3.41 -2.77 -0.45
C ALA A 60 4.45 -2.47 -1.54
N GLY A 61 4.02 -2.25 -2.78
CA GLY A 61 4.94 -1.88 -3.87
C GLY A 61 5.55 -0.49 -3.73
N GLN A 62 4.88 0.43 -3.01
CA GLN A 62 5.22 1.86 -2.97
C GLN A 62 6.05 2.29 -1.76
N ILE A 63 6.41 1.37 -0.87
CA ILE A 63 7.14 1.67 0.38
C ILE A 63 8.51 0.98 0.49
N THR A 64 8.92 0.20 -0.51
CA THR A 64 10.13 -0.66 -0.42
C THR A 64 11.45 0.05 -0.66
N GLY A 65 11.44 1.33 -1.04
CA GLY A 65 12.65 2.03 -1.49
C GLY A 65 13.16 1.60 -2.88
N LYS A 66 12.38 0.81 -3.62
CA LYS A 66 12.64 0.42 -5.00
C LYS A 66 11.77 1.26 -5.95
N ASP A 67 10.93 0.63 -6.75
CA ASP A 67 10.02 1.31 -7.67
C ASP A 67 9.07 2.25 -6.92
N TYR A 68 8.83 3.42 -7.51
CA TYR A 68 8.00 4.46 -6.94
C TYR A 68 7.21 5.15 -8.04
N ALA A 69 5.89 5.18 -7.90
CA ALA A 69 5.03 5.96 -8.79
C ALA A 69 5.06 7.43 -8.36
N ASP A 70 5.23 8.34 -9.31
CA ASP A 70 5.20 9.78 -9.05
C ASP A 70 3.89 10.20 -8.38
N PHE A 71 2.77 9.71 -8.90
CA PHE A 71 1.43 9.99 -8.39
C PHE A 71 0.69 8.71 -8.01
N LEU A 72 0.21 8.68 -6.76
CA LEU A 72 -0.61 7.56 -6.26
C LEU A 72 -1.90 7.42 -7.07
N THR A 73 -2.49 8.53 -7.49
CA THR A 73 -3.74 8.54 -8.25
C THR A 73 -3.60 7.92 -9.62
N SER A 74 -2.48 8.15 -10.32
CA SER A 74 -2.19 7.50 -11.59
C SER A 74 -2.00 5.99 -11.42
N LEU A 75 -1.29 5.56 -10.36
CA LEU A 75 -1.10 4.14 -10.05
C LEU A 75 -2.42 3.40 -9.82
N LEU A 76 -3.38 4.06 -9.17
CA LEU A 76 -4.66 3.47 -8.78
C LEU A 76 -5.79 3.74 -9.78
N TYR A 77 -5.50 4.43 -10.89
CA TYR A 77 -6.57 4.99 -11.72
C TYR A 77 -7.46 3.88 -12.29
N GLU A 78 -6.85 2.83 -12.87
CA GLU A 78 -7.52 1.65 -13.43
C GLU A 78 -8.36 0.87 -12.39
N ASP A 79 -7.99 0.94 -11.12
CA ASP A 79 -8.69 0.26 -10.02
C ASP A 79 -9.90 1.03 -9.48
N ILE A 80 -9.99 2.31 -9.84
CA ILE A 80 -11.02 3.24 -9.38
C ILE A 80 -12.01 3.54 -10.50
N VAL A 81 -11.56 3.61 -11.76
CA VAL A 81 -12.45 3.84 -12.89
C VAL A 81 -13.24 2.57 -13.22
N VAL A 82 -14.54 2.76 -13.50
CA VAL A 82 -15.32 1.77 -14.24
C VAL A 82 -15.34 2.27 -15.67
N LEU A 83 -14.51 1.66 -16.52
CA LEU A 83 -14.61 1.91 -17.96
C LEU A 83 -15.85 1.16 -18.44
N GLU A 84 -16.97 1.87 -18.63
CA GLU A 84 -18.04 1.33 -19.47
C GLU A 84 -17.43 1.04 -20.84
N ASP A 85 -17.60 -0.20 -21.28
CA ASP A 85 -16.98 -0.72 -22.49
C ASP A 85 -17.51 0.07 -23.71
N LEU A 86 -16.80 1.14 -24.08
CA LEU A 86 -17.10 1.98 -25.25
C LEU A 86 -17.06 1.18 -26.57
N LYS A 87 -16.58 -0.07 -26.51
CA LYS A 87 -16.59 -1.05 -27.61
C LYS A 87 -17.99 -1.57 -27.97
N ALA A 88 -19.01 -1.32 -27.16
CA ALA A 88 -20.39 -1.72 -27.47
C ALA A 88 -21.17 -0.71 -28.34
N LYS A 89 -20.54 0.39 -28.79
CA LYS A 89 -21.21 1.49 -29.53
C LYS A 89 -20.59 1.83 -30.91
N ILE A 90 -19.75 0.96 -31.48
CA ILE A 90 -19.27 1.09 -32.88
C ILE A 90 -19.63 -0.18 -33.65
#